data_AF-A0A1F8TTQ3-F1
#
_entry.id   AF-A0A1F8TTQ3-F1
#
_cell.length_a   1.000
_cell.length_b   1.000
_cell.length_c   1.000
_cell.angle_alpha   90.00
_cell.angle_beta   90.00
_cell.angle_gamma   90.00
#
_symmetry.space_group_name_H-M   'P 1'
#
loop_
_entity.id
_entity.type
_entity.pdbx_description
1 polymer ?
#
loop_
_entity_poly.entity_id
_entity_poly.type
_entity_poly.pdbx_seq_one_letter_code
_entity_poly.pdbx_strand_id
1 'polypeptide(L)'
;MKHHRGFTLIEIMLVMLLLGLMASYVVVNFVSESRTSRLQKETNRLQQLVQVVSETAILKQQDFGLVLNNKGYQFLVHNGQQWLEVGEPKFMQFHPWPETVQAELELEGLSWAEDSILGQEEFRKLQEELLEQQEEAAEAEDKKAGKDGTTKGPTK
;
A
#
# COMPACT_ATOMS: atom_id res chain seq x y z
N MET A 1 -13.39 54.46 -52.02
CA MET A 1 -12.30 54.82 -51.09
C MET A 1 -12.37 53.86 -49.92
N LYS A 2 -11.36 53.01 -49.69
CA LYS A 2 -11.39 51.99 -48.62
C LYS A 2 -10.88 52.64 -47.32
N HIS A 3 -11.77 52.84 -46.35
CA HIS A 3 -11.37 53.32 -45.03
C HIS A 3 -10.70 52.17 -44.26
N HIS A 4 -9.41 52.32 -43.97
CA HIS A 4 -8.72 51.47 -43.00
C HIS A 4 -9.31 51.76 -41.61
N ARG A 5 -10.07 50.79 -41.07
CA ARG A 5 -10.53 50.82 -39.68
C ARG A 5 -9.32 50.41 -38.82
N GLY A 6 -8.60 51.40 -38.32
CA GLY A 6 -7.54 51.20 -37.34
C GLY A 6 -8.13 50.78 -35.99
N PHE A 7 -7.41 49.92 -35.28
CA PHE A 7 -7.73 49.48 -33.93
C PHE A 7 -7.89 50.70 -33.01
N THR A 8 -8.97 50.75 -32.24
CA THR A 8 -9.18 51.84 -31.29
C THR A 8 -8.39 51.56 -30.00
N LEU A 9 -7.90 52.61 -29.35
CA LEU A 9 -7.18 52.48 -28.08
C LEU A 9 -8.03 51.79 -27.00
N ILE A 10 -9.33 52.08 -27.00
CA ILE A 10 -10.29 51.45 -26.07
C ILE A 10 -10.41 49.94 -26.28
N GLU A 11 -10.26 49.45 -27.51
CA GLU A 11 -10.32 48.02 -27.82
C GLU A 11 -9.12 47.28 -27.25
N ILE A 12 -7.92 47.85 -27.34
CA ILE A 12 -6.72 47.28 -26.72
C ILE A 12 -6.85 47.29 -25.19
N MET A 13 -7.38 48.37 -24.60
CA MET A 13 -7.62 48.45 -23.16
C MET A 13 -8.62 47.39 -22.69
N LEU A 14 -9.71 47.19 -23.43
CA LEU A 14 -10.72 46.18 -23.11
C LEU A 14 -10.14 44.77 -23.24
N VAL A 15 -9.35 44.50 -24.27
CA VAL A 15 -8.66 43.20 -24.43
C VAL A 15 -7.70 42.95 -23.28
N MET A 16 -6.89 43.93 -22.86
CA MET A 16 -6.00 43.77 -21.70
C MET A 16 -6.77 43.55 -20.39
N LEU A 17 -7.90 44.25 -20.20
CA LEU A 17 -8.78 44.05 -19.06
C LEU A 17 -9.33 42.61 -19.03
N LEU A 18 -9.86 42.14 -20.16
CA LEU A 18 -10.40 40.79 -20.27
C LEU A 18 -9.30 39.73 -20.08
N LEU A 19 -8.10 39.93 -20.62
CA LEU A 19 -6.96 39.04 -20.38
C LEU A 19 -6.57 39.00 -18.91
N GLY A 20 -6.57 40.15 -18.21
CA GLY A 20 -6.30 40.23 -16.77
C GLY A 20 -7.36 39.51 -15.92
N LEU A 21 -8.64 39.65 -16.27
CA LEU A 21 -9.73 38.95 -15.60
C LEU A 21 -9.70 37.43 -15.84
N MET A 22 -9.35 36.99 -17.06
CA MET A 22 -9.19 35.56 -17.34
C MET A 22 -7.97 34.99 -16.63
N ALA A 23 -6.85 35.72 -16.59
CA ALA A 23 -5.64 35.31 -15.90
C ALA A 23 -5.86 35.16 -14.38
N SER A 24 -6.62 36.07 -13.74
CA SER A 24 -6.90 35.98 -12.30
C SER A 24 -7.76 34.75 -11.96
N TYR A 25 -8.72 34.38 -12.81
CA TYR A 25 -9.54 33.19 -12.61
C TYR A 25 -8.74 31.88 -12.72
N VAL A 26 -7.76 31.81 -13.62
CA VAL A 26 -6.93 30.62 -13.84
C VAL A 26 -5.99 30.37 -12.65
N VAL A 27 -5.38 31.42 -12.08
CA VAL A 27 -4.42 31.28 -10.96
C VAL A 27 -5.08 30.72 -9.70
N VAL A 28 -6.34 31.07 -9.42
CA VAL A 28 -7.06 30.61 -8.22
C VAL A 28 -7.36 29.10 -8.25
N ASN A 29 -7.54 28.51 -9.44
CA ASN A 29 -7.86 27.08 -9.58
C ASN A 29 -6.65 26.15 -9.41
N PHE A 30 -5.42 26.64 -9.60
CA PHE A 30 -4.21 25.83 -9.41
C PHE A 30 -3.66 25.86 -7.98
N VAL A 31 -4.08 26.82 -7.16
CA VAL A 31 -3.63 26.98 -5.76
C VAL A 31 -4.53 26.18 -4.79
N SER A 32 -5.70 25.69 -5.23
CA SER A 32 -6.74 25.16 -4.36
C SER A 32 -6.58 23.70 -3.92
N GLU A 33 -5.73 22.89 -4.57
CA GLU A 33 -5.38 21.57 -4.04
C GLU A 33 -4.06 21.67 -3.26
N SER A 34 -4.13 22.32 -2.09
CA SER A 34 -3.00 22.39 -1.17
C SER A 34 -2.50 20.97 -0.85
N ARG A 35 -1.19 20.80 -0.66
CA ARG A 35 -0.59 19.51 -0.25
C ARG A 35 -1.32 18.92 0.96
N THR A 36 -1.77 19.79 1.87
CA THR A 36 -2.57 19.43 3.05
C THR A 36 -3.93 18.83 2.70
N SER A 37 -4.62 19.36 1.69
CA SER A 37 -5.90 18.82 1.22
C SER A 37 -5.74 17.43 0.61
N ARG A 38 -4.67 17.22 -0.18
CA ARG A 38 -4.33 15.91 -0.74
C ARG A 38 -4.03 14.88 0.34
N LEU A 39 -3.21 15.25 1.32
CA LEU A 39 -2.88 14.38 2.45
C LEU A 39 -4.14 14.04 3.25
N GLN A 40 -4.96 15.03 3.59
CA GLN A 40 -6.22 14.81 4.32
C GLN A 40 -7.15 13.85 3.56
N LYS A 41 -7.21 13.97 2.22
CA LYS A 41 -8.03 13.10 1.38
C LYS A 41 -7.54 11.65 1.44
N GLU A 42 -6.23 11.41 1.38
CA GLU A 42 -5.68 10.05 1.52
C GLU A 42 -5.88 9.48 2.93
N THR A 43 -5.68 10.28 3.98
CA THR A 43 -5.96 9.88 5.37
C THR A 43 -7.43 9.52 5.56
N ASN A 44 -8.35 10.37 5.11
CA ASN A 44 -9.79 10.12 5.21
C ASN A 44 -10.19 8.83 4.47
N ARG A 45 -9.60 8.61 3.29
CA ARG A 45 -9.83 7.40 2.52
C ARG A 45 -9.37 6.15 3.27
N LEU A 46 -8.13 6.14 3.78
CA LEU A 46 -7.61 5.00 4.54
C LEU A 46 -8.48 4.71 5.77
N GLN A 47 -8.87 5.75 6.52
CA GLN A 47 -9.76 5.62 7.67
C GLN A 47 -11.09 4.96 7.31
N GLN A 48 -11.72 5.37 6.20
CA GLN A 48 -12.96 4.77 5.72
C GLN A 48 -12.76 3.29 5.34
N LEU A 49 -11.66 2.95 4.69
CA LEU A 49 -11.36 1.57 4.33
C LEU A 49 -11.16 0.69 5.56
N VAL A 50 -10.41 1.17 6.56
CA VAL A 50 -10.20 0.46 7.83
C VAL A 50 -11.54 0.26 8.56
N GLN A 51 -12.42 1.25 8.55
CA GLN A 51 -13.75 1.13 9.15
C GLN A 51 -14.57 0.02 8.46
N VAL A 52 -14.64 0.04 7.13
CA VAL A 52 -15.37 -0.97 6.34
C VAL A 52 -14.80 -2.38 6.55
N VAL A 53 -13.47 -2.51 6.58
CA VAL A 53 -12.80 -3.79 6.83
C VAL A 53 -13.08 -4.28 8.25
N SER A 54 -13.09 -3.40 9.24
CA SER A 54 -13.42 -3.74 10.64
C SER A 54 -14.86 -4.24 10.77
N GLU A 55 -15.82 -3.57 10.15
CA GLU A 55 -17.21 -4.03 10.10
C GLU A 55 -17.33 -5.38 9.39
N THR A 56 -16.61 -5.55 8.28
CA THR A 56 -16.57 -6.81 7.52
C THR A 56 -15.96 -7.94 8.35
N ALA A 57 -14.91 -7.68 9.14
CA ALA A 57 -14.27 -8.64 10.03
C ALA A 57 -15.27 -9.18 11.06
N ILE A 58 -16.07 -8.29 11.65
CA ILE A 58 -17.13 -8.66 12.59
C ILE A 58 -18.21 -9.49 11.89
N LEU A 59 -18.68 -9.04 10.72
CA LEU A 59 -19.76 -9.71 9.98
C LEU A 59 -19.36 -11.09 9.45
N LYS A 60 -18.13 -11.25 8.99
CA LYS A 60 -17.60 -12.52 8.47
C LYS A 60 -16.99 -13.40 9.55
N GLN A 61 -16.83 -12.89 10.77
CA GLN A 61 -16.16 -13.56 11.87
C GLN A 61 -14.76 -14.07 11.46
N GLN A 62 -14.04 -13.21 10.74
CA GLN A 62 -12.73 -13.51 10.17
C GLN A 62 -11.77 -12.36 10.48
N ASP A 63 -10.53 -12.69 10.82
CA ASP A 63 -9.54 -11.67 11.12
C ASP A 63 -8.99 -11.07 9.82
N PHE A 64 -8.98 -9.75 9.77
CA PHE A 64 -8.34 -8.98 8.70
C PHE A 64 -7.13 -8.24 9.24
N GLY A 65 -6.09 -8.14 8.43
CA GLY A 65 -4.84 -7.47 8.74
C GLY A 65 -4.61 -6.31 7.76
N LEU A 66 -3.86 -5.30 8.21
CA LEU A 66 -3.41 -4.19 7.38
C LEU A 66 -1.88 -4.21 7.32
N VAL A 67 -1.34 -4.25 6.11
CA VAL A 67 0.10 -4.11 5.85
C VAL A 67 0.34 -2.73 5.27
N LEU A 68 1.18 -1.93 5.94
CA LEU A 68 1.68 -0.66 5.42
C LEU A 68 3.18 -0.77 5.15
N ASN A 69 3.62 -0.23 4.02
CA ASN A 69 5.03 -0.10 3.69
C ASN A 69 5.27 1.23 2.96
N ASN A 70 6.53 1.56 2.65
CA ASN A 70 6.87 2.81 1.95
C ASN A 70 6.29 2.89 0.52
N LYS A 71 5.86 1.77 -0.07
CA LYS A 71 5.30 1.73 -1.42
C LYS A 71 3.78 1.89 -1.43
N GLY A 72 3.09 1.45 -0.39
CA GLY A 72 1.63 1.42 -0.34
C GLY A 72 1.07 0.70 0.89
N TYR A 73 -0.20 0.37 0.82
CA TYR A 73 -0.89 -0.47 1.80
C TYR A 73 -1.70 -1.56 1.13
N GLN A 74 -1.96 -2.66 1.86
CA GLN A 74 -2.84 -3.72 1.43
C GLN A 74 -3.53 -4.38 2.63
N PHE A 75 -4.67 -5.01 2.40
CA PHE A 75 -5.36 -5.79 3.40
C PHE A 75 -5.12 -7.28 3.19
N LEU A 76 -4.97 -8.00 4.30
CA LEU A 76 -4.83 -9.44 4.35
C LEU A 76 -5.98 -10.04 5.13
N VAL A 77 -6.21 -11.32 4.90
CA VAL A 77 -7.22 -12.10 5.62
C VAL A 77 -6.57 -13.31 6.25
N HIS A 78 -6.88 -13.57 7.51
CA HIS A 78 -6.38 -14.75 8.21
C HIS A 78 -7.32 -15.93 7.97
N ASN A 79 -6.77 -17.08 7.58
CA ASN A 79 -7.54 -18.32 7.41
C ASN A 79 -7.45 -19.26 8.62
N GLY A 80 -6.89 -18.80 9.74
CA GLY A 80 -6.63 -19.61 10.94
C GLY A 80 -5.22 -20.21 10.99
N GLN A 81 -4.48 -20.24 9.88
CA GLN A 81 -3.11 -20.75 9.81
C GLN A 81 -2.13 -19.73 9.26
N GLN A 82 -2.54 -18.95 8.26
CA GLN A 82 -1.69 -18.00 7.55
C GLN A 82 -2.48 -16.77 7.10
N TRP A 83 -1.75 -15.68 6.90
CA TRP A 83 -2.25 -14.47 6.28
C TRP A 83 -2.25 -14.64 4.76
N LEU A 84 -3.40 -14.39 4.14
CA LEU A 84 -3.61 -14.50 2.71
C LEU A 84 -3.97 -13.14 2.11
N GLU A 85 -3.56 -12.92 0.86
CA GLU A 85 -3.97 -11.75 0.10
C GLU A 85 -5.45 -11.81 -0.26
N VAL A 86 -6.13 -10.67 -0.18
CA VAL A 86 -7.55 -10.56 -0.52
C VAL A 86 -7.69 -10.31 -2.02
N GLY A 87 -8.20 -11.31 -2.75
CA GLY A 87 -8.45 -11.19 -4.19
C GLY A 87 -9.61 -10.26 -4.54
N GLU A 88 -10.67 -10.22 -3.73
CA GLU A 88 -11.81 -9.32 -3.90
C GLU A 88 -12.36 -8.93 -2.52
N PRO A 89 -12.80 -7.67 -2.33
CA PRO A 89 -12.93 -6.60 -3.34
C PRO A 89 -11.61 -5.88 -3.65
N LYS A 90 -11.48 -5.31 -4.87
CA LYS A 90 -10.27 -4.59 -5.34
C LYS A 90 -9.69 -3.54 -4.39
N PHE A 91 -10.50 -2.90 -3.56
CA PHE A 91 -10.00 -1.90 -2.60
C PHE A 91 -9.19 -2.53 -1.45
N MET A 92 -9.28 -3.84 -1.25
CA MET A 92 -8.50 -4.59 -0.27
C MET A 92 -7.13 -5.03 -0.82
N GLN A 93 -6.93 -4.97 -2.14
CA GLN A 93 -5.66 -5.27 -2.79
C GLN A 93 -4.63 -4.15 -2.56
N PHE A 94 -3.39 -4.39 -2.98
CA PHE A 94 -2.30 -3.42 -2.88
C PHE A 94 -2.64 -2.08 -3.55
N HIS A 95 -2.53 -1.01 -2.77
CA HIS A 95 -2.70 0.35 -3.21
C HIS A 95 -1.42 1.15 -3.00
N PRO A 96 -0.77 1.64 -4.07
CA PRO A 96 0.46 2.41 -3.94
C PRO A 96 0.21 3.80 -3.36
N TRP A 97 1.16 4.32 -2.59
CA TRP A 97 1.13 5.71 -2.15
C TRP A 97 1.38 6.66 -3.32
N PRO A 98 0.75 7.85 -3.34
CA PRO A 98 1.18 8.93 -4.23
C PRO A 98 2.62 9.33 -3.93
N GLU A 99 3.40 9.76 -4.95
CA GLU A 99 4.82 10.14 -4.80
C GLU A 99 5.08 11.23 -3.76
N THR A 100 4.04 12.00 -3.39
CA THR A 100 4.12 13.09 -2.41
C THR A 100 3.77 12.67 -0.99
N VAL A 101 3.47 11.39 -0.74
CA VAL A 101 2.99 10.86 0.54
C VAL A 101 3.94 9.78 1.03
N GLN A 102 4.28 9.83 2.32
CA GLN A 102 4.99 8.78 3.03
C GLN A 102 4.13 8.37 4.22
N ALA A 103 4.11 7.07 4.52
CA ALA A 103 3.40 6.52 5.65
C ALA A 103 4.40 5.98 6.66
N GLU A 104 4.17 6.31 7.92
CA GLU A 104 4.89 5.76 9.07
C GLU A 104 3.82 5.23 10.03
N LEU A 105 4.04 4.02 10.53
CA LEU A 105 3.12 3.36 11.45
C LEU A 105 3.73 3.40 12.85
N GLU A 106 3.12 4.18 13.72
CA GLU A 106 3.43 4.17 15.14
C GLU A 106 2.33 3.40 15.87
N LEU A 107 2.71 2.36 16.61
CA LEU A 107 1.78 1.54 17.37
C LEU A 107 1.76 2.03 18.81
N GLU A 108 0.75 2.85 19.14
CA GLU A 108 0.55 3.32 20.52
C GLU A 108 0.35 2.13 21.47
N GLY A 109 1.16 2.07 22.53
CA GLY A 109 1.04 1.03 23.57
C GLY A 109 1.96 -0.19 23.42
N LEU A 110 2.92 -0.17 22.49
CA LEU A 110 3.95 -1.21 22.34
C LEU A 110 5.31 -0.85 22.97
N SER A 111 5.32 -0.16 24.12
CA SER A 111 6.56 0.09 24.86
C SER A 111 7.32 -1.19 25.24
N TRP A 112 6.62 -2.33 25.31
CA TRP A 112 7.21 -3.64 25.58
C TRP A 112 7.76 -4.35 24.34
N ALA A 113 7.39 -3.96 23.11
CA ALA A 113 7.93 -4.60 21.91
C ALA A 113 9.28 -4.01 21.51
N GLU A 114 9.50 -2.72 21.81
CA GLU A 114 10.73 -2.01 21.44
C GLU A 114 11.85 -2.19 22.48
N ASP A 115 11.51 -2.33 23.78
CA ASP A 115 12.51 -2.40 24.87
C ASP A 115 12.64 -3.77 25.56
N SER A 116 11.81 -4.77 25.24
CA SER A 116 11.83 -6.06 25.98
C SER A 116 12.85 -7.04 25.40
N ILE A 117 13.90 -7.30 26.18
CA ILE A 117 14.88 -8.38 25.98
C ILE A 117 14.17 -9.75 25.77
N LEU A 118 12.97 -9.95 26.34
CA LEU A 118 12.18 -11.17 26.13
C LEU A 118 11.59 -11.27 24.72
N GLY A 119 11.21 -10.15 24.08
CA GLY A 119 10.76 -10.15 22.68
C GLY A 119 11.88 -10.56 21.74
N GLN A 120 13.11 -10.10 22.01
CA GLN A 120 14.29 -10.48 21.27
C GLN A 120 14.65 -11.97 21.45
N GLU A 121 14.49 -12.51 22.67
CA GLU A 121 14.74 -13.92 22.98
C GLU A 121 13.71 -14.85 22.29
N GLU A 122 12.42 -14.51 22.35
CA GLU A 122 11.35 -15.29 21.72
C GLU A 122 11.42 -15.23 20.18
N PHE A 123 11.75 -14.06 19.62
CA PHE A 123 11.97 -13.93 18.17
C PHE A 123 13.18 -14.75 17.70
N ARG A 124 14.27 -14.80 18.49
CA ARG A 124 15.44 -15.63 18.21
C ARG A 124 15.08 -17.12 18.24
N LYS A 125 14.31 -17.57 19.23
CA LYS A 125 13.83 -18.96 19.31
C LYS A 125 12.95 -19.36 18.13
N LEU A 126 12.01 -18.50 17.73
CA LEU A 126 11.18 -18.74 16.55
C LEU A 126 12.03 -18.87 15.28
N GLN A 127 13.08 -18.06 15.16
CA GLN A 127 13.99 -18.11 14.03
C GLN A 127 14.84 -19.39 14.03
N GLU A 128 15.33 -19.83 15.19
CA GLU A 128 16.04 -21.10 15.36
C GLU A 128 15.13 -22.30 15.04
N GLU A 129 13.91 -22.32 15.55
CA GLU A 129 12.94 -23.40 15.31
C GLU A 129 12.55 -23.50 13.82
N LEU A 130 12.36 -22.37 13.15
CA LEU A 130 12.11 -22.33 11.71
C LEU A 130 13.31 -22.82 10.88
N LEU A 131 14.53 -22.66 11.38
CA LEU A 131 15.75 -23.08 10.71
C LEU A 131 15.96 -24.60 10.88
N GLU A 132 15.70 -25.13 12.08
CA GLU A 132 15.69 -26.57 12.35
C GLU A 132 14.63 -27.29 11.49
N GLN A 133 13.42 -26.73 11.37
CA GLN A 133 12.38 -27.31 10.51
C GLN A 133 12.77 -27.33 9.02
N GLN A 134 13.51 -26.32 8.54
CA GLN A 134 14.01 -26.29 7.18
C GLN A 134 15.14 -27.29 6.96
N GLU A 135 16.01 -27.47 7.94
CA GLU A 135 17.12 -28.44 7.89
C GLU A 135 16.60 -29.88 7.94
N GLU A 136 15.62 -30.19 8.79
CA GLU A 136 14.92 -31.48 8.81
C GLU A 136 14.19 -31.76 7.49
N ALA A 137 13.55 -30.74 6.91
CA ALA A 137 12.91 -30.86 5.60
C ALA A 137 13.92 -31.15 4.49
N ALA A 138 15.09 -30.49 4.51
CA ALA A 138 16.16 -30.72 3.55
C ALA A 138 16.79 -32.13 3.68
N GLU A 139 17.00 -32.61 4.91
CA GLU A 139 17.48 -33.98 5.15
C GLU A 139 16.47 -35.06 4.74
N ALA A 140 15.17 -34.79 4.93
CA ALA A 140 14.11 -35.69 4.52
C ALA A 140 13.99 -35.78 2.99
N GLU A 141 14.33 -34.72 2.27
CA GLU A 141 14.42 -34.71 0.80
C GLU A 141 15.65 -35.48 0.29
N ASP A 142 16.83 -35.32 0.91
CA ASP A 142 18.05 -36.03 0.52
C ASP A 142 17.94 -37.55 0.73
N LYS A 143 17.31 -37.99 1.83
CA LYS A 143 17.03 -39.41 2.09
C LYS A 143 16.02 -40.03 1.11
N LYS A 144 15.15 -39.23 0.47
CA LYS A 144 14.24 -39.70 -0.58
C LYS A 144 14.95 -39.82 -1.93
N ALA A 145 15.89 -38.94 -2.24
CA ALA A 145 16.70 -39.02 -3.46
C ALA A 145 17.63 -40.24 -3.50
N GLY A 146 18.11 -40.72 -2.34
CA GLY A 146 18.99 -41.90 -2.25
C GLY A 146 18.31 -43.27 -2.45
N LYS A 147 16.97 -43.35 -2.50
CA LYS A 147 16.25 -44.65 -2.48
C LYS A 147 15.71 -45.12 -3.83
N ASP A 148 15.81 -44.32 -4.90
CA ASP A 148 15.25 -44.64 -6.23
C ASP A 148 16.28 -45.20 -7.24
N GLY A 149 17.46 -45.61 -6.77
CA GLY A 149 18.61 -45.96 -7.62
C GLY A 149 18.90 -47.44 -7.90
N THR A 150 18.18 -48.43 -7.32
CA THR A 150 18.52 -49.84 -7.63
C THR A 150 17.36 -50.83 -7.47
N THR A 151 16.51 -50.96 -8.50
CA THR A 151 15.91 -52.27 -8.79
C THR A 151 15.79 -52.52 -10.31
N LYS A 152 16.34 -53.69 -10.72
CA LYS A 152 16.04 -54.57 -11.88
C LYS A 152 16.90 -54.51 -13.16
N GLY A 153 17.87 -55.44 -13.20
CA GLY A 153 17.99 -56.56 -14.19
C GLY A 153 18.50 -56.24 -15.62
N PRO A 154 18.95 -57.24 -16.42
CA PRO A 154 18.41 -58.59 -16.44
C PRO A 154 19.40 -59.77 -16.58
N THR A 155 18.85 -60.95 -16.30
CA THR A 155 19.14 -62.27 -16.88
C THR A 155 19.64 -62.23 -18.34
N LYS A 156 20.80 -62.81 -18.63
CA LYS A 156 21.01 -64.14 -19.26
C LYS A 156 22.50 -64.40 -19.43
#